data_AF-A0A381UHR9-F1
#
_entry.id   AF-A0A381UHR9-F1
#
_cell.length_a   1.000
_cell.length_b   1.000
_cell.length_c   1.000
_cell.angle_alpha   90.00
_cell.angle_beta   90.00
_cell.angle_gamma   90.00
#
_symmetry.space_group_name_H-M   'P 1'
#
loop_
_entity.id
_entity.type
_entity.pdbx_description
1 polymer ?
#
loop_
_entity_poly.entity_id
_entity_poly.type
_entity_poly.pdbx_seq_one_letter_code
_entity_poly.pdbx_strand_id
1 'polypeptide(L)'
;RRRAGSALKKKSRKYTCPVCQYQKVRRKAAGIWECRKCNHTFTGGVWEPFTRATDSNNRIIRRSLEGETATDMTVIAQQAALDYERKLAEGELDDSEEE
;
A
#
# COMPACT_ATOMS: atom_id res chain seq x y z
N ARG A 1 21.76 -6.03 29.20
CA ARG A 1 21.84 -4.81 28.34
C ARG A 1 21.72 -5.05 26.83
N ARG A 2 21.89 -6.28 26.31
CA ARG A 2 21.89 -6.58 24.85
C ARG A 2 20.67 -6.02 24.08
N ARG A 3 19.44 -6.16 24.61
CA ARG A 3 18.20 -5.66 23.97
C ARG A 3 18.13 -4.13 23.87
N ALA A 4 18.67 -3.41 24.86
CA ALA A 4 18.71 -1.95 24.83
C ALA A 4 19.67 -1.44 23.74
N GLY A 5 20.81 -2.13 23.55
CA GLY A 5 21.78 -1.77 22.52
C GLY A 5 21.21 -1.84 21.11
N SER A 6 20.45 -2.90 20.78
CA SER A 6 19.83 -3.02 19.46
C SER A 6 18.74 -1.97 19.21
N ALA A 7 17.93 -1.65 20.21
CA ALA A 7 16.93 -0.59 20.12
C ALA A 7 17.56 0.80 19.93
N LEU A 8 18.65 1.10 20.65
CA LEU A 8 19.38 2.36 20.50
C LEU A 8 20.06 2.49 19.13
N LYS A 9 20.63 1.40 18.59
CA LYS A 9 21.22 1.37 17.24
C LYS A 9 20.18 1.65 16.16
N LYS A 10 18.97 1.11 16.31
CA LYS A 10 17.83 1.38 15.42
C LYS A 10 17.42 2.85 15.49
N LYS A 11 17.21 3.37 16.71
CA LYS A 11 16.84 4.77 16.96
C LYS A 11 17.82 5.79 16.34
N SER A 12 19.12 5.51 16.38
CA SER A 12 20.15 6.43 15.89
C SER A 12 20.45 6.31 14.39
N ARG A 13 19.93 5.28 13.72
CA ARG A 13 20.10 5.06 12.28
C ARG A 13 19.38 6.16 11.48
N LYS A 14 19.94 6.51 10.31
CA LYS A 14 19.27 7.36 9.32
C LYS A 14 18.40 6.48 8.41
N TYR A 15 17.18 6.92 8.15
CA TYR A 15 16.22 6.20 7.31
C TYR A 15 15.94 6.95 6.01
N THR A 16 15.46 6.22 5.02
CA THR A 16 15.03 6.75 3.72
C THR A 16 13.71 7.50 3.86
N CYS A 17 13.65 8.71 3.30
CA CYS A 17 12.44 9.52 3.30
C CYS A 17 11.42 8.98 2.30
N PRO A 18 10.13 8.83 2.66
CA PRO A 18 9.11 8.37 1.72
C PRO A 18 8.81 9.38 0.61
N VAL A 19 9.10 10.67 0.83
CA VAL A 19 8.80 11.75 -0.12
C VAL A 19 9.97 12.00 -1.08
N CYS A 20 11.15 12.32 -0.55
CA CYS A 20 12.31 12.67 -1.40
C CYS A 20 13.29 11.52 -1.63
N GLN A 21 13.09 10.36 -1.01
CA GLN A 21 13.93 9.15 -1.17
C GLN A 21 15.39 9.27 -0.73
N TYR A 22 15.78 10.35 -0.04
CA TYR A 22 17.12 10.46 0.57
C TYR A 22 17.16 9.86 1.98
N GLN A 23 18.30 9.27 2.34
CA GLN A 23 18.54 8.72 3.67
C GLN A 23 18.88 9.78 4.72
N LYS A 24 17.95 10.72 4.94
CA LYS A 24 18.11 11.89 5.83
C LYS A 24 17.01 11.98 6.90
N VAL A 25 16.20 10.93 7.09
CA VAL A 25 15.21 10.85 8.17
C VAL A 25 15.90 10.59 9.51
N ARG A 26 15.53 11.36 10.53
CA ARG A 26 15.97 11.21 11.92
C ARG A 26 14.78 11.30 12.87
N ARG A 27 14.94 10.76 14.08
CA ARG A 27 13.93 10.84 15.14
C ARG A 27 13.87 12.26 15.70
N LYS A 28 12.67 12.83 15.75
CA LYS A 28 12.40 14.12 16.38
C LYS A 28 11.91 13.92 17.82
N ALA A 29 10.94 13.02 18.01
CA ALA A 29 10.41 12.63 19.32
C ALA A 29 10.03 11.14 19.31
N ALA A 30 9.45 10.63 20.40
CA ALA A 30 8.93 9.27 20.42
C ALA A 30 7.80 9.13 19.39
N GLY A 31 7.98 8.24 18.41
CA GLY A 31 7.01 8.02 17.34
C GLY A 31 6.97 9.12 16.26
N ILE A 32 7.78 10.18 16.36
CA ILE A 32 7.80 11.28 15.40
C ILE A 32 9.15 11.34 14.70
N TRP A 33 9.13 11.34 13.37
CA TRP A 33 10.30 11.31 12.50
C TRP A 33 10.26 12.45 11.49
N GLU A 34 11.44 12.99 11.16
CA GLU A 34 11.57 14.16 10.30
C GLU A 34 12.71 13.98 9.31
N CYS A 35 12.46 14.29 8.02
CA CYS A 35 13.48 14.33 7.00
C CYS A 35 14.19 15.70 7.00
N ARG A 36 15.50 15.71 7.25
CA ARG A 36 16.30 16.95 7.23
C ARG A 36 16.56 17.52 5.83
N LYS A 37 16.15 16.82 4.75
CA LYS A 37 16.29 17.32 3.38
C LYS A 37 15.06 18.11 2.94
N CYS A 38 13.87 17.53 3.06
CA CYS A 38 12.62 18.12 2.57
C CYS A 38 11.65 18.56 3.69
N ASN A 39 12.09 18.52 4.95
CA ASN A 39 11.31 18.89 6.14
C ASN A 39 10.00 18.12 6.37
N HIS A 40 9.78 17.03 5.63
CA HIS A 40 8.62 16.17 5.83
C HIS A 40 8.70 15.50 7.22
N THR A 41 7.68 15.74 8.04
CA THR A 41 7.51 15.16 9.38
C THR A 41 6.36 14.17 9.35
N PHE A 42 6.56 12.98 9.90
CA PHE A 42 5.57 11.90 9.88
C PHE A 42 5.64 11.03 11.14
N THR A 43 4.56 10.29 11.38
CA THR A 43 4.44 9.35 12.48
C THR A 43 4.99 7.99 12.12
N GLY A 44 5.59 7.31 13.09
CA GLY A 44 6.15 5.97 12.92
C GLY A 44 6.33 5.25 14.26
N GLY A 45 7.11 4.18 14.27
CA GLY A 45 7.42 3.47 15.50
C GLY A 45 8.31 4.27 16.47
N VAL A 46 8.33 3.85 17.73
CA VAL A 46 9.13 4.50 18.79
C VAL A 46 10.64 4.39 18.53
N TRP A 47 11.07 3.25 17.97
CA TRP A 47 12.49 2.91 17.72
C TRP A 47 12.88 2.97 16.24
N GLU A 48 11.93 2.76 15.33
CA GLU A 48 12.13 2.75 13.87
C GLU A 48 10.93 3.46 13.21
N PRO A 49 11.12 4.29 12.17
CA PRO A 49 10.02 4.99 11.51
C PRO A 49 9.04 4.01 10.84
N PHE A 50 9.56 2.95 10.22
CA PHE A 50 8.77 1.93 9.56
C PHE A 50 8.72 0.67 10.41
N THR A 51 7.53 0.31 10.88
CA THR A 51 7.33 -0.89 11.70
C THR A 51 6.94 -2.09 10.82
N ARG A 52 6.95 -3.30 11.39
CA ARG A 52 6.43 -4.49 10.70
C ARG A 52 4.97 -4.33 10.28
N ALA A 53 4.15 -3.69 11.12
CA ALA A 53 2.76 -3.39 10.82
C ALA A 53 2.64 -2.40 9.64
N THR A 54 3.51 -1.39 9.59
CA THR A 54 3.56 -0.45 8.45
C THR A 54 3.87 -1.18 7.14
N ASP A 55 4.83 -2.12 7.15
CA ASP A 55 5.15 -2.93 5.96
C ASP A 55 3.96 -3.80 5.52
N SER A 56 3.31 -4.49 6.47
CA SER A 56 2.10 -5.28 6.18
C SER A 56 0.95 -4.42 5.62
N ASN A 57 0.68 -3.27 6.23
CA ASN A 57 -0.38 -2.36 5.79
C ASN A 57 -0.10 -1.81 4.39
N ASN A 58 1.15 -1.48 4.08
CA ASN A 58 1.52 -0.99 2.75
C ASN A 58 1.31 -2.04 1.66
N ARG A 59 1.40 -3.34 1.98
CA ARG A 59 1.08 -4.42 1.02
C ARG A 59 -0.42 -4.48 0.73
N ILE A 60 -1.26 -4.31 1.75
CA ILE A 60 -2.72 -4.28 1.62
C ILE A 60 -3.13 -3.05 0.81
N ILE A 61 -2.64 -1.87 1.19
CA ILE A 61 -2.93 -0.61 0.48
C ILE A 61 -2.50 -0.70 -0.99
N ARG A 62 -1.32 -1.27 -1.27
CA ARG A 62 -0.86 -1.47 -2.65
C ARG A 62 -1.83 -2.36 -3.43
N ARG A 63 -2.23 -3.50 -2.87
CA ARG A 63 -3.23 -4.39 -3.49
C ARG A 63 -4.54 -3.65 -3.77
N SER A 64 -5.00 -2.82 -2.84
CA SER A 64 -6.23 -2.05 -3.02
C SER A 64 -6.11 -0.94 -4.09
N LEU A 65 -4.94 -0.31 -4.23
CA LEU A 65 -4.71 0.79 -5.19
C LEU A 65 -4.42 0.31 -6.61
N GLU A 66 -3.64 -0.77 -6.75
CA GLU A 66 -3.27 -1.34 -8.06
C GLU A 66 -4.43 -2.13 -8.70
N GLY A 67 -5.57 -2.24 -7.99
CA GLY A 67 -6.60 -3.22 -8.28
C GLY A 67 -6.13 -4.60 -7.87
N GLU A 68 -7.07 -5.48 -7.54
CA GLU A 68 -6.75 -6.90 -7.47
C GLU A 68 -6.09 -7.27 -8.82
N THR A 69 -4.98 -7.99 -8.73
CA THR A 69 -3.98 -8.31 -9.75
C THR A 69 -4.51 -8.59 -11.17
N ALA A 70 -3.64 -8.65 -12.19
CA ALA A 70 -4.02 -8.99 -13.58
C ALA A 70 -4.91 -10.26 -13.73
N THR A 71 -4.85 -11.17 -12.75
CA THR A 71 -5.76 -12.32 -12.62
C THR A 71 -7.21 -11.91 -12.38
N ASP A 72 -7.45 -10.87 -11.59
CA ASP A 72 -8.79 -10.40 -11.26
C ASP A 72 -9.41 -9.65 -12.43
N MET A 73 -8.62 -8.95 -13.26
CA MET A 73 -9.10 -8.44 -14.55
C MET A 73 -9.56 -9.56 -15.49
N THR A 74 -8.83 -10.68 -15.56
CA THR A 74 -9.24 -11.83 -16.38
C THR A 74 -10.48 -12.52 -15.83
N VAL A 75 -10.61 -12.63 -14.51
CA VAL A 75 -11.77 -13.24 -13.84
C VAL A 75 -12.99 -12.33 -13.96
N ILE A 76 -12.84 -11.01 -13.80
CA ILE A 76 -13.92 -10.03 -14.00
C ILE A 76 -14.42 -10.07 -15.45
N ALA A 77 -13.51 -10.11 -16.44
CA ALA A 77 -13.89 -10.22 -17.84
C ALA A 77 -14.62 -11.55 -18.16
N GLN A 78 -14.13 -12.67 -17.62
CA GLN A 78 -14.79 -13.98 -17.76
C GLN A 78 -16.19 -13.98 -17.12
N GLN A 79 -16.32 -13.44 -15.91
CA GLN A 79 -17.60 -13.35 -15.21
C GLN A 79 -18.58 -12.45 -15.96
N ALA A 80 -18.13 -11.30 -16.46
CA ALA A 80 -18.95 -10.39 -17.25
C ALA A 80 -19.45 -11.06 -18.56
N ALA A 81 -18.61 -11.85 -19.23
CA ALA A 81 -19.01 -12.63 -20.39
C ALA A 81 -20.07 -13.68 -20.05
N LEU A 82 -19.90 -14.44 -18.95
CA LEU A 82 -20.88 -15.43 -18.50
C LEU A 82 -22.22 -14.80 -18.10
N ASP A 83 -22.18 -13.62 -17.49
CA ASP A 83 -23.40 -12.92 -17.10
C ASP A 83 -24.11 -12.29 -18.31
N TYR A 84 -23.38 -11.87 -19.34
CA TYR A 84 -23.97 -11.43 -20.62
C TYR A 84 -24.73 -12.57 -21.32
N GLU A 85 -24.09 -13.73 -21.47
CA GLU A 85 -24.71 -14.92 -22.06
C GLU A 85 -25.94 -15.38 -21.27
N ARG A 86 -25.89 -15.29 -19.94
CA ARG A 86 -27.04 -15.61 -19.08
C ARG A 86 -28.21 -14.67 -19.34
N LYS A 87 -27.96 -13.36 -19.39
CA LYS A 87 -28.99 -12.35 -19.67
C LYS A 87 -29.62 -12.52 -21.05
N LEU A 88 -28.82 -12.86 -22.05
CA LEU A 88 -29.31 -13.22 -23.39
C LEU A 88 -30.21 -14.45 -23.36
N ALA A 89 -29.79 -15.51 -22.66
CA ALA A 89 -30.58 -16.73 -22.50
C ALA A 89 -31.87 -16.51 -21.71
N GLU A 90 -31.85 -15.60 -20.74
CA GLU A 90 -33.01 -15.17 -19.96
C GLU A 90 -33.91 -14.17 -20.71
N GLY A 91 -33.50 -13.71 -21.91
CA GLY A 91 -34.26 -12.77 -22.73
C GLY A 91 -34.30 -11.35 -22.16
N GLU A 92 -33.40 -11.01 -21.23
CA GLU A 92 -33.30 -9.68 -20.62
C GLU A 92 -32.57 -8.66 -21.52
N LEU A 93 -31.87 -9.14 -22.55
CA LEU A 93 -31.19 -8.33 -23.56
C LEU A 93 -31.85 -8.61 -24.91
N ASP A 94 -32.71 -7.70 -25.35
CA ASP A 94 -33.35 -7.74 -26.66
C ASP A 94 -32.47 -6.97 -27.66
N ASP A 95 -31.71 -7.71 -28.47
CA ASP A 95 -30.80 -7.18 -29.51
C ASP A 95 -31.58 -6.69 -30.75
N SER A 96 -32.91 -6.62 -30.69
CA SER A 96 -33.76 -6.18 -31.80
C SER A 96 -33.92 -4.66 -31.93
N GLU A 97 -33.29 -3.85 -31.06
CA GLU A 97 -33.36 -2.37 -31.12
C GLU A 97 -32.15 -1.67 -31.77
N GLU A 98 -31.13 -2.38 -32.26
CA GLU A 98 -30.02 -1.78 -33.01
C GLU A 98 -29.99 -2.22 -34.48
N GLU A 99 -30.95 -1.73 -35.28
CA GLU A 99 -30.84 -1.60 -36.75
C GLU A 99 -30.95 -0.13 -37.19
#